data_AF-A0A7W2BJ14-F1
#
_entry.id   AF-A0A7W2BJ14-F1
#
_cell.length_a   1.000
_cell.length_b   1.000
_cell.length_c   1.000
_cell.angle_alpha   90.00
_cell.angle_beta   90.00
_cell.angle_gamma   90.00
#
_symmetry.space_group_name_H-M   'P 1'
#
loop_
_entity.id
_entity.type
_entity.pdbx_description
1 polymer ?
#
loop_
_entity_poly.entity_id
_entity_poly.type
_entity_poly.pdbx_seq_one_letter_code
_entity_poly.pdbx_strand_id
1 'polypeptide(L)'
;MSTFLRVAFAISGFALAALIVAAAIEAPIGKSFARITEDLWGWVTLFDLYLGFLILSVIIALTERHPLRAAAWILPLFVLGNVWSVVWFVLRIPLIRARLGGL
;
A
#
# COMPACT_ATOMS: atom_id res chain seq x y z
N MET A 1 -7.02 -4.94 20.91
CA MET A 1 -6.59 -5.60 19.65
C MET A 1 -6.62 -4.66 18.44
N SER A 2 -7.76 -4.03 18.09
CA SER A 2 -7.84 -3.15 16.91
C SER A 2 -6.93 -1.91 16.99
N THR A 3 -6.76 -1.31 18.17
CA THR A 3 -5.87 -0.15 18.36
C THR A 3 -4.41 -0.50 18.14
N PHE A 4 -3.96 -1.64 18.69
CA PHE A 4 -2.58 -2.12 18.53
C PHE A 4 -2.23 -2.31 17.04
N LEU A 5 -3.09 -2.99 16.28
CA LEU A 5 -2.89 -3.17 14.84
C LEU A 5 -2.82 -1.84 14.09
N ARG A 6 -3.73 -0.90 14.39
CA ARG A 6 -3.72 0.43 13.75
C ARG A 6 -2.42 1.19 14.04
N VAL A 7 -1.91 1.13 15.26
CA VAL A 7 -0.62 1.73 15.63
C VAL A 7 0.53 1.06 14.91
N ALA A 8 0.57 -0.28 14.87
CA ALA A 8 1.62 -1.03 14.18
C ALA A 8 1.65 -0.70 12.67
N PHE A 9 0.48 -0.66 12.00
CA PHE A 9 0.38 -0.23 10.61
C PHE A 9 0.80 1.23 10.42
N ALA A 10 0.36 2.14 11.29
CA ALA A 10 0.74 3.55 11.19
C ALA A 10 2.25 3.74 11.30
N ILE A 11 2.90 3.03 12.22
CA ILE A 11 4.36 3.04 12.38
C ILE A 11 5.05 2.50 11.13
N SER A 12 4.59 1.37 10.57
CA SER A 12 5.22 0.81 9.37
C SER A 12 5.05 1.71 8.14
N GLY A 13 3.88 2.33 7.96
CA GLY A 13 3.66 3.30 6.88
C GLY A 13 4.51 4.56 7.04
N PHE A 14 4.65 5.07 8.26
CA PHE A 14 5.51 6.22 8.54
C PHE A 14 6.99 5.90 8.31
N ALA A 15 7.46 4.72 8.76
CA ALA A 15 8.82 4.26 8.51
C ALA A 15 9.11 4.13 7.01
N LEU A 16 8.18 3.55 6.23
CA LEU A 16 8.33 3.45 4.78
C LEU A 16 8.35 4.84 4.12
N ALA A 17 7.44 5.75 4.51
CA ALA A 17 7.42 7.10 3.97
C ALA A 17 8.74 7.85 4.26
N ALA A 18 9.30 7.69 5.46
CA ALA A 18 10.59 8.27 5.82
C ALA A 18 11.73 7.71 4.96
N LEU A 19 11.75 6.39 4.69
CA LEU A 19 12.73 5.77 3.80
C LEU A 19 12.60 6.27 2.36
N ILE A 20 11.37 6.45 1.86
CA ILE A 20 11.12 7.02 0.52
C ILE A 20 11.67 8.44 0.43
N VAL A 21 11.40 9.28 1.42
CA VAL A 21 11.91 10.67 1.46
C VAL A 21 13.43 10.68 1.52
N ALA A 22 14.04 9.88 2.40
CA ALA A 22 15.49 9.77 2.50
C ALA A 22 16.13 9.34 1.17
N ALA A 23 15.57 8.32 0.50
CA ALA A 23 16.07 7.86 -0.80
C ALA A 23 15.89 8.90 -1.92
N ALA A 24 14.77 9.64 -1.92
CA ALA A 24 14.48 10.67 -2.92
C ALA A 24 15.40 11.89 -2.82
N ILE A 25 15.93 12.19 -1.63
CA ILE A 25 16.94 13.24 -1.42
C ILE A 25 18.30 12.82 -2.01
N GLU A 26 18.68 11.55 -1.85
CA GLU A 26 19.99 11.02 -2.29
C GLU A 26 20.04 10.72 -3.80
N ALA A 27 18.94 10.23 -4.39
CA ALA A 27 18.94 9.76 -5.76
C ALA A 27 17.65 10.14 -6.52
N PRO A 28 17.76 10.66 -7.75
CA PRO A 28 16.60 10.90 -8.59
C PRO A 28 15.83 9.61 -8.87
N ILE A 29 14.54 9.58 -8.52
CA ILE A 29 13.67 8.40 -8.62
C ILE A 29 13.76 7.75 -10.00
N GLY A 30 13.71 8.53 -11.08
CA GLY A 30 13.76 7.99 -12.45
C GLY A 30 15.05 7.24 -12.77
N LYS A 31 16.21 7.73 -12.30
CA LYS A 31 17.50 7.04 -12.49
C LYS A 31 17.59 5.78 -11.65
N SER A 32 17.06 5.81 -10.43
CA SER A 32 16.99 4.63 -9.56
C SER A 32 16.07 3.55 -10.16
N PHE A 33 14.93 3.94 -10.71
CA PHE A 33 14.01 3.02 -11.40
C PHE A 33 14.61 2.43 -12.68
N ALA A 34 15.34 3.22 -13.48
CA ALA A 34 16.02 2.70 -14.66
C ALA A 34 16.98 1.55 -14.31
N ARG A 35 17.77 1.71 -13.23
CA ARG A 35 18.67 0.66 -12.73
C ARG A 35 17.92 -0.58 -12.25
N ILE A 36 16.77 -0.40 -11.59
CA ILE A 36 15.93 -1.54 -11.16
C ILE A 36 15.49 -2.35 -12.39
N THR A 37 15.12 -1.69 -13.48
CA THR A 37 14.67 -2.39 -14.70
C THR A 37 15.80 -3.03 -15.52
N GLU A 38 17.05 -2.72 -15.23
CA GLU A 38 18.23 -3.37 -15.83
C GLU A 38 18.57 -4.70 -15.13
N ASP A 39 18.05 -4.91 -13.91
CA ASP A 39 18.30 -6.11 -13.11
C ASP A 39 17.10 -7.07 -13.11
N LEU A 40 17.37 -8.38 -13.21
CA LEU A 40 16.32 -9.40 -13.30
C LEU A 40 15.54 -9.52 -11.98
N TRP A 41 16.22 -9.39 -10.84
CA TRP A 41 15.55 -9.36 -9.54
C TRP A 41 14.80 -8.05 -9.30
N GLY A 42 15.25 -6.95 -9.92
CA GLY A 42 14.50 -5.71 -9.98
C GLY A 42 13.13 -5.88 -10.63
N TRP A 43 13.06 -6.62 -11.76
CA TRP A 43 11.77 -6.99 -12.37
C TRP A 43 10.90 -7.86 -11.45
N VAL A 44 11.48 -8.89 -10.82
CA VAL A 44 10.74 -9.73 -9.86
C VAL A 44 10.16 -8.90 -8.72
N THR A 45 10.95 -7.95 -8.20
CA THR A 45 10.53 -7.03 -7.12
C THR A 45 9.38 -6.12 -7.55
N LEU A 46 9.44 -5.57 -8.77
CA LEU A 46 8.34 -4.77 -9.31
C LEU A 46 7.08 -5.61 -9.50
N PHE A 47 7.20 -6.81 -10.07
CA PHE A 47 6.06 -7.71 -10.25
C PHE A 47 5.44 -8.11 -8.91
N ASP A 48 6.25 -8.48 -7.92
CA ASP A 48 5.79 -8.79 -6.57
C ASP A 48 4.99 -7.63 -5.96
N LEU A 49 5.55 -6.42 -6.04
CA LEU A 49 4.93 -5.21 -5.52
C LEU A 49 3.58 -4.90 -6.19
N TYR A 50 3.56 -4.85 -7.53
CA TYR A 50 2.37 -4.49 -8.29
C TYR A 50 1.30 -5.58 -8.27
N LEU A 51 1.68 -6.86 -8.19
CA LEU A 51 0.75 -7.96 -7.98
C LEU A 51 0.10 -7.85 -6.60
N GLY A 52 0.87 -7.50 -5.57
CA GLY A 52 0.35 -7.18 -4.24
C GLY A 52 -0.67 -6.04 -4.27
N PHE A 53 -0.42 -4.98 -5.05
CA PHE A 53 -1.36 -3.86 -5.23
C PHE A 53 -2.65 -4.29 -5.93
N LEU A 54 -2.55 -5.14 -6.96
CA LEU A 54 -3.71 -5.67 -7.66
C LEU A 54 -4.60 -6.50 -6.72
N ILE A 55 -3.99 -7.39 -5.94
CA ILE A 55 -4.69 -8.21 -4.96
C ILE A 55 -5.39 -7.31 -3.91
N LEU A 56 -4.67 -6.33 -3.37
CA LEU A 56 -5.27 -5.38 -2.42
C LEU A 56 -6.40 -4.56 -3.05
N SER A 57 -6.29 -4.19 -4.33
CA SER A 57 -7.34 -3.47 -5.05
C SER A 57 -8.64 -4.26 -5.12
N VAL A 58 -8.57 -5.58 -5.33
CA VAL A 58 -9.74 -6.46 -5.26
C VAL A 58 -10.36 -6.43 -3.87
N ILE A 59 -9.54 -6.52 -2.81
CA ILE A 59 -10.02 -6.46 -1.43
C ILE A 59 -10.72 -5.12 -1.15
N ILE A 60 -10.15 -4.00 -1.62
CA ILE A 60 -10.74 -2.67 -1.49
C ILE A 60 -12.08 -2.61 -2.21
N ALA A 61 -12.15 -3.09 -3.45
CA ALA A 61 -13.38 -3.10 -4.25
C ALA A 61 -14.50 -3.92 -3.61
N LEU A 62 -14.17 -5.07 -3.00
CA LEU A 62 -15.12 -5.90 -2.26
C LEU A 62 -15.53 -5.29 -0.90
N THR A 63 -14.66 -4.47 -0.30
CA THR A 63 -14.92 -3.88 1.02
C THR A 63 -15.78 -2.62 0.91
N GLU A 64 -15.48 -1.76 -0.05
CA GLU A 64 -16.12 -0.46 -0.25
C GLU A 64 -17.44 -0.60 -1.01
N ARG A 65 -18.54 -0.11 -0.41
CA ARG A 65 -19.87 -0.18 -1.02
C ARG A 65 -20.05 0.75 -2.22
N HIS A 66 -19.24 1.81 -2.30
CA HIS A 66 -19.39 2.85 -3.31
C HIS A 66 -18.22 2.80 -4.31
N PRO A 67 -18.48 2.66 -5.63
CA PRO A 67 -17.44 2.46 -6.63
C PRO A 67 -16.44 3.63 -6.70
N LEU A 68 -16.91 4.89 -6.60
CA LEU A 68 -15.99 6.03 -6.58
C LEU A 68 -15.08 6.04 -5.35
N ARG A 69 -15.54 5.52 -4.21
CA ARG A 69 -14.71 5.45 -3.00
C ARG A 69 -13.67 4.35 -3.14
N ALA A 70 -14.05 3.21 -3.73
CA ALA A 70 -13.10 2.17 -4.10
C ALA A 70 -12.02 2.71 -5.05
N ALA A 71 -12.43 3.41 -6.12
CA ALA A 71 -11.51 4.02 -7.07
C ALA A 71 -10.56 5.03 -6.41
N ALA A 72 -11.05 5.86 -5.49
CA ALA A 72 -10.22 6.81 -4.74
C ALA A 72 -9.14 6.14 -3.87
N TRP A 73 -9.34 4.88 -3.46
CA TRP A 73 -8.33 4.11 -2.75
C TRP A 73 -7.43 3.30 -3.68
N ILE A 74 -7.98 2.77 -4.77
CA ILE A 74 -7.27 1.92 -5.73
C ILE A 74 -6.32 2.72 -6.62
N LEU A 75 -6.76 3.84 -7.19
CA LEU A 75 -5.94 4.56 -8.17
C LEU A 75 -4.63 5.10 -7.58
N PRO A 76 -4.62 5.75 -6.39
CA PRO A 76 -3.37 6.23 -5.81
C PRO A 76 -2.45 5.10 -5.34
N LEU A 77 -2.97 3.88 -5.14
CA LEU A 77 -2.18 2.73 -4.70
C LEU A 77 -1.03 2.41 -5.68
N PHE A 78 -1.27 2.55 -6.98
CA PHE A 78 -0.25 2.26 -8.01
C PHE A 78 0.86 3.32 -8.11
N VAL A 79 0.73 4.43 -7.39
CA VAL A 79 1.72 5.52 -7.37
C VAL A 79 2.34 5.68 -5.98
N LEU A 80 1.50 5.72 -4.95
CA LEU A 80 1.92 5.90 -3.55
C LEU A 80 2.32 4.58 -2.88
N GLY A 81 1.94 3.45 -3.47
CA GLY A 81 2.26 2.11 -2.98
C GLY A 81 1.78 1.85 -1.56
N ASN A 82 2.61 1.13 -0.80
CA ASN A 82 2.24 0.63 0.52
C ASN A 82 1.97 1.71 1.58
N VAL A 83 2.44 2.94 1.38
CA VAL A 83 2.07 4.07 2.25
C VAL A 83 0.55 4.29 2.20
N TRP A 84 -0.05 4.22 1.01
CA TRP A 84 -1.49 4.38 0.83
C TRP A 84 -2.28 3.15 1.29
N SER A 85 -1.74 1.94 1.08
CA SER A 85 -2.29 0.70 1.66
C SER A 85 -2.47 0.82 3.17
N VAL A 86 -1.44 1.32 3.86
CA VAL A 86 -1.47 1.52 5.32
C VAL A 86 -2.58 2.47 5.73
N VAL A 87 -2.73 3.62 5.05
CA VAL A 87 -3.80 4.58 5.35
C VAL A 87 -5.16 3.89 5.26
N TRP A 88 -5.40 3.13 4.19
CA TRP A 88 -6.64 2.39 4.02
C TRP A 88 -6.87 1.36 5.14
N PHE A 89 -5.87 0.54 5.46
CA PHE A 89 -5.98 -0.45 6.54
C PHE A 89 -6.27 0.20 7.89
N VAL A 90 -5.55 1.28 8.26
CA VAL A 90 -5.75 1.99 9.53
C VAL A 90 -7.19 2.51 9.67
N LEU A 91 -7.80 2.93 8.57
CA LEU A 91 -9.19 3.43 8.53
C LEU A 91 -10.23 2.32 8.45
N ARG A 92 -9.89 1.13 7.93
CA ARG A 92 -10.85 0.03 7.68
C ARG A 92 -10.73 -1.15 8.63
N ILE A 93 -9.68 -1.24 9.45
CA ILE A 93 -9.53 -2.29 10.48
C ILE A 93 -10.79 -2.48 11.34
N PRO A 94 -11.47 -1.42 11.85
CA PRO A 94 -12.70 -1.60 12.63
C PRO A 94 -13.83 -2.26 11.83
N LEU A 95 -13.98 -1.87 10.56
CA LEU A 95 -14.99 -2.41 9.66
C LEU A 95 -14.69 -3.88 9.30
N ILE A 96 -13.44 -4.17 8.94
CA ILE A 96 -12.98 -5.52 8.61
C ILE A 96 -13.20 -6.45 9.81
N ARG A 97 -12.82 -6.01 11.01
CA ARG A 97 -13.04 -6.78 12.24
C ARG A 97 -14.52 -7.04 12.51
N ALA A 98 -15.38 -6.04 12.33
CA ALA A 98 -16.82 -6.20 12.52
C ALA A 98 -17.43 -7.22 11.56
N ARG A 99 -16.93 -7.30 10.32
CA ARG A 99 -17.38 -8.29 9.32
C ARG A 99 -16.84 -9.70 9.59
N LEU A 100 -15.59 -9.82 10.05
CA LEU A 100 -14.97 -11.12 10.35
C LEU A 100 -15.44 -11.72 11.67
N GLY A 101 -15.78 -10.90 12.66
CA GLY A 101 -16.32 -11.37 13.94
C GLY A 101 -17.81 -11.71 13.93
N GLY A 102 -18.48 -11.53 12.80
CA GLY A 102 -19.87 -11.96 12.56
C GLY A 102 -19.98 -13.23 11.71
N LEU A 103 -18.85 -13.89 11.41
CA LEU A 103 -18.75 -15.25 10.88
C LEU A 103 -18.50 -16.22 12.04
#